data_AF-A0A6G3WUH1-F1
#
_entry.id   AF-A0A6G3WUH1-F1
#
_cell.length_a   1.000
_cell.length_b   1.000
_cell.length_c   1.000
_cell.angle_alpha   90.00
_cell.angle_beta   90.00
_cell.angle_gamma   90.00
#
_symmetry.space_group_name_H-M   'P 1'
#
loop_
_entity.id
_entity.type
_entity.pdbx_description
1 polymer ?
#
loop_
_entity_poly.entity_id
_entity_poly.type
_entity_poly.pdbx_seq_one_letter_code
_entity_poly.pdbx_strand_id
1 'polypeptide(L)'
;KTEWRSENLGWFDKNGEIVGAGLVLYRQLPKIKRYLAYLPEGPVINWYAPNLDDWLQPMLAHLKQQGAFSVKMGPPVVIRRWDSAAIKSGIQDPDVKRLRDVEAT
;
A
#
# COMPACT_ATOMS: atom_id res chain seq x y z
N LYS A 1 -16.95 8.91 21.36
CA LYS A 1 -16.53 8.17 20.14
C LYS A 1 -15.09 7.72 20.39
N THR A 2 -14.69 6.51 20.00
CA THR A 2 -13.28 6.08 20.09
C THR A 2 -12.55 6.75 18.93
N GLU A 3 -12.04 7.95 19.16
CA GLU A 3 -11.60 8.83 18.09
C GLU A 3 -10.29 8.32 17.51
N TRP A 4 -10.28 8.10 16.19
CA TRP A 4 -9.05 7.85 15.46
C TRP A 4 -8.23 9.14 15.49
N ARG A 5 -6.97 9.05 15.91
CA ARG A 5 -6.02 10.17 15.75
C ARG A 5 -5.49 10.11 14.32
N SER A 6 -5.59 11.19 13.58
CA SER A 6 -5.04 11.29 12.23
C SER A 6 -3.64 11.93 12.23
N GLU A 7 -2.84 11.57 11.23
CA GLU A 7 -1.57 12.21 10.89
C GLU A 7 -1.38 12.18 9.37
N ASN A 8 -0.92 13.29 8.79
CA ASN A 8 -0.58 13.36 7.37
C ASN A 8 0.93 13.21 7.19
N LEU A 9 1.34 12.32 6.30
CA LEU A 9 2.73 12.10 5.92
C LEU A 9 2.97 12.58 4.49
N GLY A 10 4.16 13.10 4.24
CA GLY A 10 4.63 13.50 2.92
C GLY A 10 6.02 12.94 2.64
N TRP A 11 6.25 12.54 1.39
CA TRP A 11 7.57 12.14 0.88
C TRP A 11 8.11 13.29 0.05
N PHE A 12 9.36 13.66 0.30
CA PHE A 12 10.04 14.73 -0.41
C PHE A 12 11.27 14.18 -1.12
N ASP A 13 11.48 14.61 -2.36
CA ASP A 13 12.70 14.27 -3.09
C ASP A 13 13.88 15.15 -2.64
N LYS A 14 15.03 15.00 -3.32
CA LYS A 14 16.26 15.74 -2.99
C LYS A 14 16.14 17.25 -3.24
N ASN A 15 15.21 17.67 -4.09
CA ASN A 15 14.95 19.08 -4.40
C ASN A 15 13.91 19.69 -3.45
N GLY A 16 13.33 18.88 -2.55
CA GLY A 16 12.26 19.29 -1.65
C GLY A 16 10.88 19.28 -2.28
N GLU A 17 10.71 18.64 -3.43
CA GLU A 17 9.40 18.49 -4.08
C GLU A 17 8.62 17.32 -3.46
N ILE A 18 7.30 17.48 -3.30
CA ILE A 18 6.45 16.42 -2.79
C ILE A 18 6.24 15.34 -3.86
N VAL A 19 6.65 14.11 -3.55
CA VAL A 19 6.58 12.95 -4.47
C VAL A 19 5.66 11.85 -3.97
N GLY A 20 5.05 12.04 -2.81
CA GLY A 20 4.06 11.12 -2.25
C GLY A 20 3.40 11.67 -1.01
N ALA A 21 2.26 11.07 -0.65
CA ALA A 21 1.47 11.47 0.51
C ALA A 21 0.74 10.28 1.13
N GLY A 22 0.37 10.38 2.41
CA GLY A 22 -0.38 9.33 3.09
C GLY A 22 -1.11 9.86 4.31
N LEU A 23 -2.36 9.42 4.48
CA LEU A 23 -3.12 9.64 5.71
C LEU A 23 -2.99 8.42 6.61
N VAL A 24 -2.52 8.63 7.84
CA VAL A 24 -2.44 7.60 8.86
C VAL A 24 -3.52 7.81 9.89
N LEU A 25 -4.29 6.76 10.16
CA LEU A 25 -5.30 6.70 11.20
C LEU A 25 -4.79 5.78 12.31
N TYR A 26 -4.59 6.33 13.51
CA TYR A 26 -4.17 5.57 14.68
C TYR A 26 -5.37 5.13 15.52
N ARG A 27 -5.45 3.84 15.80
CA ARG A 27 -6.38 3.27 16.79
C ARG A 27 -5.61 2.67 17.94
N GLN A 28 -5.79 3.24 19.12
CA GLN A 28 -5.16 2.74 20.34
C GLN A 28 -5.82 1.42 20.78
N LEU A 29 -5.01 0.48 21.27
CA LEU A 29 -5.51 -0.71 21.95
C LEU A 29 -6.04 -0.36 23.35
N PRO A 30 -7.07 -1.08 23.85
CA PRO A 30 -7.51 -0.89 25.22
C PRO A 30 -6.36 -1.10 26.20
N LYS A 31 -6.27 -0.23 27.22
CA LYS A 31 -5.36 -0.36 28.38
C LYS A 31 -3.85 -0.16 28.12
N ILE A 32 -3.39 -0.07 26.89
CA ILE A 32 -1.95 0.17 26.56
C ILE A 32 -1.78 1.32 25.57
N LYS A 33 -0.66 2.04 25.63
CA LYS A 33 -0.31 3.11 24.68
C LYS A 33 0.37 2.56 23.42
N ARG A 34 -0.28 1.60 22.76
CA ARG A 34 0.14 1.01 21.47
C ARG A 34 -0.97 1.18 20.45
N TYR A 35 -0.59 1.40 19.20
CA TYR A 35 -1.52 1.81 18.15
C TYR A 35 -1.48 0.86 16.95
N LEU A 36 -2.64 0.57 16.37
CA LEU A 36 -2.73 0.14 14.97
C LEU A 36 -2.65 1.40 14.12
N ALA A 37 -1.66 1.49 13.23
CA ALA A 37 -1.61 2.52 12.20
C ALA A 37 -2.29 1.99 10.94
N TYR A 38 -3.29 2.71 10.44
CA TYR A 38 -4.05 2.31 9.26
C TYR A 38 -3.97 3.39 8.18
N LEU A 39 -3.56 3.00 6.98
CA LEU A 39 -3.47 3.85 5.80
C LEU A 39 -4.52 3.35 4.78
N PRO A 40 -5.78 3.83 4.87
CA PRO A 40 -6.82 3.44 3.92
C PRO A 40 -6.43 3.91 2.52
N GLU A 41 -6.42 2.99 1.55
CA GLU A 41 -6.09 3.26 0.14
C GLU A 41 -4.70 3.90 -0.10
N GLY A 42 -3.82 3.87 0.89
CA GLY A 42 -2.51 4.52 0.81
C GLY A 42 -1.37 3.67 1.35
N PRO A 43 -0.16 4.24 1.40
CA PRO A 43 0.18 5.60 0.93
C PRO A 43 0.11 5.78 -0.60
N VAL A 44 -0.07 7.02 -1.04
CA VAL A 44 0.02 7.43 -2.45
C VAL A 44 1.48 7.74 -2.75
N ILE A 45 2.19 6.72 -3.22
CA ILE A 45 3.62 6.74 -3.56
C ILE A 45 3.83 5.99 -4.87
N ASN A 46 5.05 6.04 -5.42
CA ASN A 46 5.42 5.17 -6.54
C ASN A 46 5.61 3.72 -6.06
N TRP A 47 4.52 2.95 -6.05
CA TRP A 47 4.51 1.51 -5.70
C TRP A 47 5.31 0.62 -6.66
N TYR A 48 5.70 1.13 -7.82
CA TYR A 48 6.49 0.41 -8.83
C TYR A 48 7.95 0.89 -8.85
N ALA A 49 8.38 1.69 -7.87
CA ALA A 49 9.78 2.07 -7.74
C ALA A 49 10.66 0.82 -7.57
N PRO A 50 11.83 0.75 -8.23
CA PRO A 50 12.72 -0.42 -8.11
C PRO A 50 13.24 -0.63 -6.68
N ASN A 51 13.30 0.45 -5.90
CA ASN A 51 13.72 0.54 -4.51
C ASN A 51 12.56 0.97 -3.60
N LEU A 52 11.43 0.23 -3.65
CA LEU A 52 10.23 0.55 -2.85
C LEU A 52 10.52 0.65 -1.34
N ASP A 53 11.52 -0.08 -0.83
CA ASP A 53 11.96 0.00 0.56
C ASP A 53 12.37 1.42 0.98
N ASP A 54 12.97 2.21 0.09
CA ASP A 54 13.37 3.58 0.39
C ASP A 54 12.16 4.49 0.66
N TRP A 55 10.98 4.11 0.18
CA TRP A 55 9.72 4.79 0.49
C TRP A 55 9.11 4.29 1.80
N LEU A 56 9.14 2.97 2.04
CA LEU A 56 8.42 2.34 3.13
C LEU A 56 9.20 2.37 4.46
N GLN A 57 10.52 2.15 4.45
CA GLN A 57 11.31 2.06 5.67
C GLN A 57 11.27 3.35 6.51
N PRO A 58 11.40 4.57 5.94
CA PRO A 58 11.30 5.80 6.73
C PRO A 58 9.92 5.96 7.37
N MET A 59 8.85 5.63 6.62
CA MET A 59 7.49 5.64 7.15
C MET A 59 7.33 4.65 8.30
N LEU A 60 7.76 3.39 8.13
CA LEU A 60 7.66 2.37 9.18
C LEU A 60 8.45 2.75 10.43
N ALA A 61 9.64 3.34 10.27
CA ALA A 61 10.45 3.84 11.38
C ALA A 61 9.72 4.96 12.14
N HIS A 62 9.15 5.94 11.42
CA HIS A 62 8.34 7.00 12.01
C HIS A 62 7.13 6.46 12.77
N LEU A 63 6.34 5.58 12.14
CA LEU A 63 5.16 4.97 12.76
C LEU A 63 5.51 4.15 14.01
N LYS A 64 6.64 3.44 13.99
CA LYS A 64 7.14 2.72 15.17
C LYS A 64 7.47 3.68 16.32
N GLN A 65 8.07 4.83 16.04
CA GLN A 65 8.32 5.88 17.04
C GLN A 65 7.01 6.46 17.60
N GLN A 66 5.96 6.54 16.77
CA GLN A 66 4.60 6.90 17.20
C GLN A 66 3.89 5.80 18.02
N GLY A 67 4.57 4.69 18.31
CA GLY A 67 4.04 3.59 19.11
C GLY A 67 3.17 2.61 18.33
N ALA A 68 3.21 2.65 17.00
CA ALA A 68 2.52 1.66 16.18
C ALA A 68 3.13 0.27 16.39
N PHE A 69 2.28 -0.73 16.66
CA PHE A 69 2.69 -2.14 16.74
C PHE A 69 2.45 -2.89 15.43
N SER A 70 1.54 -2.37 14.60
CA SER A 70 1.19 -2.93 13.30
C SER A 70 0.80 -1.79 12.37
N VAL A 71 1.14 -1.93 11.09
CA VAL A 71 0.79 -1.00 10.01
C VAL A 71 -0.06 -1.77 9.01
N LYS A 72 -1.30 -1.33 8.81
CA LYS A 72 -2.19 -1.87 7.77
C LYS A 72 -2.29 -0.86 6.64
N MET A 73 -2.06 -1.31 5.43
CA MET A 73 -2.13 -0.52 4.21
C MET A 73 -3.07 -1.22 3.23
N GLY A 74 -3.79 -0.46 2.41
CA GLY A 74 -4.63 -1.00 1.36
C GLY A 74 -4.41 -0.31 0.02
N PRO A 75 -3.17 -0.16 -0.46
CA PRO A 75 -2.90 0.63 -1.65
C PRO A 75 -3.51 -0.04 -2.90
N PRO A 76 -4.08 0.73 -3.84
CA PRO A 76 -4.67 0.19 -5.07
C PRO A 76 -3.59 -0.22 -6.10
N VAL A 77 -2.70 -1.14 -5.72
CA VAL A 77 -1.60 -1.62 -6.57
C VAL A 77 -2.11 -2.67 -7.54
N VAL A 78 -1.86 -2.44 -8.84
CA VAL A 78 -2.16 -3.41 -9.89
C VAL A 78 -1.02 -4.42 -9.96
N ILE A 79 -1.28 -5.64 -9.49
CA ILE A 79 -0.26 -6.71 -9.44
C ILE A 79 -0.21 -7.57 -10.70
N ARG A 80 -1.25 -7.52 -11.54
CA ARG A 80 -1.35 -8.24 -12.81
C ARG A 80 -2.25 -7.46 -13.77
N ARG A 81 -1.90 -7.47 -15.05
CA ARG A 81 -2.73 -6.97 -16.15
C ARG A 81 -2.84 -8.06 -17.20
N TRP A 82 -3.92 -8.01 -17.98
CA TRP A 82 -4.10 -8.87 -19.14
C TRP A 82 -4.64 -7.99 -20.25
N ASP A 83 -4.00 -8.04 -21.40
CA ASP A 83 -4.56 -7.46 -22.61
C ASP A 83 -5.67 -8.34 -23.21
N SER A 84 -6.34 -7.82 -24.24
CA SER A 84 -7.43 -8.53 -24.89
C SER A 84 -6.98 -9.82 -25.57
N ALA A 85 -5.75 -9.89 -26.08
CA ALA A 85 -5.23 -11.05 -26.80
C ALA A 85 -4.97 -12.21 -25.82
N ALA A 86 -4.32 -11.93 -24.69
CA ALA A 86 -4.09 -12.89 -23.61
C ALA A 86 -5.41 -13.49 -23.11
N ILE A 87 -6.43 -12.64 -22.88
CA ILE A 87 -7.76 -13.10 -22.46
C ILE A 87 -8.42 -14.00 -23.51
N LYS A 88 -8.38 -13.61 -24.79
CA LYS A 88 -8.98 -14.40 -25.88
C LYS A 88 -8.31 -15.76 -26.02
N SER A 89 -6.97 -15.79 -25.93
CA SER A 89 -6.21 -17.03 -25.96
C SER A 89 -6.58 -17.93 -24.79
N GLY A 90 -6.62 -17.37 -23.57
CA GLY A 90 -7.00 -18.13 -22.38
C GLY A 90 -8.42 -18.70 -22.41
N ILE A 91 -9.39 -17.98 -22.99
CA ILE A 91 -10.77 -18.48 -23.14
C ILE A 91 -10.85 -19.66 -24.13
N GLN A 92 -9.98 -19.69 -25.14
CA GLN A 92 -9.95 -20.74 -26.14
C GLN A 92 -9.21 -22.01 -25.67
N ASP A 93 -8.36 -21.88 -24.65
CA ASP A 93 -7.61 -22.98 -24.08
C ASP A 93 -8.50 -23.83 -23.14
N PRO A 94 -8.77 -25.11 -23.48
CA PRO A 94 -9.61 -25.97 -22.66
C PRO A 94 -9.01 -26.30 -21.29
N ASP A 95 -7.69 -26.15 -21.10
CA ASP A 95 -7.00 -26.42 -19.83
C ASP A 95 -7.03 -25.21 -18.89
N VAL A 96 -7.26 -24.00 -19.42
CA VAL A 96 -7.44 -22.79 -18.61
C VAL A 96 -8.83 -22.77 -17.96
N LYS A 97 -8.87 -22.73 -16.62
CA LYS A 97 -10.13 -22.72 -15.84
C LYS A 97 -10.39 -21.42 -15.11
N ARG A 98 -9.37 -20.58 -14.93
CA ARG A 98 -9.43 -19.31 -14.18
C ARG A 98 -8.58 -18.26 -14.87
N LEU A 99 -8.95 -16.98 -14.73
CA LEU A 99 -8.16 -15.87 -15.28
C LEU A 99 -6.71 -15.86 -14.78
N ARG A 100 -6.46 -16.34 -13.56
CA ARG A 100 -5.12 -16.44 -12.98
C ARG A 100 -4.22 -17.50 -13.62
N ASP A 101 -4.80 -18.40 -14.41
CA ASP A 101 -4.08 -19.44 -15.14
C ASP A 101 -3.58 -18.89 -16.49
N VAL A 102 -4.06 -17.72 -16.91
CA VAL A 102 -3.57 -16.97 -18.07
C VAL A 102 -2.36 -16.12 -17.65
N GLU A 103 -1.28 -16.17 -18.43
CA GLU A 103 -0.11 -15.33 -18.21
C GLU A 103 -0.49 -13.84 -18.28
N ALA A 104 -0.03 -13.06 -17.31
CA ALA A 104 -0.27 -11.63 -17.25
C ALA A 104 0.68 -10.88 -18.19
N THR A 105 0.20 -9.81 -18.80
CA THR A 105 0.91 -8.93 -19.76
C THR A 105 1.37 -7.63 -19.12
#